data_AF-A0A2A4SJK3-F1
#
_entry.id   AF-A0A2A4SJK3-F1
#
_cell.length_a   1.000
_cell.length_b   1.000
_cell.length_c   1.000
_cell.angle_alpha   90.00
_cell.angle_beta   90.00
_cell.angle_gamma   90.00
#
_symmetry.space_group_name_H-M   'P 1'
#
loop_
_entity.id
_entity.type
_entity.pdbx_description
1 polymer ?
#
loop_
_entity_poly.entity_id
_entity_poly.type
_entity_poly.pdbx_seq_one_letter_code
_entity_poly.pdbx_strand_id
1 'polypeptide(L)'
;MFTSNLITISFIVMLGSIPIAEFSEKKGWKLILKFLGWIILISGLYCFLAGVWMVGDWVDPTANATSEQISEAAAYRKGGIVLLAIKFWPYILIILGSLSLFIGKTLITRKH
;
A
#
# COMPACT_ATOMS: atom_id res chain seq x y z
N MET A 1 7.40 15.04 -8.42
CA MET A 1 7.24 15.09 -6.95
C MET A 1 6.15 14.10 -6.57
N PHE A 2 6.35 13.28 -5.54
CA PHE A 2 5.32 12.36 -5.07
C PHE A 2 4.20 13.16 -4.39
N THR A 3 3.03 13.23 -5.01
CA THR A 3 1.88 13.94 -4.43
C THR A 3 1.00 12.98 -3.63
N SER A 4 0.44 13.46 -2.51
CA SER A 4 -0.43 12.64 -1.65
C SER A 4 -1.60 12.03 -2.42
N ASN A 5 -2.18 12.78 -3.37
CA ASN A 5 -3.28 12.29 -4.21
C ASN A 5 -2.85 11.09 -5.07
N LEU A 6 -1.69 11.16 -5.72
CA LEU A 6 -1.20 10.07 -6.56
C LEU A 6 -0.75 8.86 -5.75
N ILE A 7 -0.18 9.06 -4.55
CA ILE A 7 0.15 7.96 -3.64
C ILE A 7 -1.13 7.25 -3.23
N THR A 8 -2.17 7.99 -2.82
CA THR A 8 -3.46 7.42 -2.41
C THR A 8 -4.14 6.67 -3.55
N ILE A 9 -4.19 7.25 -4.75
CA ILE A 9 -4.77 6.58 -5.92
C ILE A 9 -4.00 5.29 -6.24
N SER A 10 -2.67 5.35 -6.26
CA SER A 10 -1.82 4.18 -6.54
C SER A 10 -2.02 3.10 -5.48
N PHE A 11 -2.10 3.48 -4.21
CA PHE A 11 -2.33 2.56 -3.10
C PHE A 11 -3.69 1.86 -3.20
N ILE A 12 -4.75 2.63 -3.48
CA ILE A 12 -6.11 2.10 -3.66
C ILE A 12 -6.17 1.17 -4.87
N VAL A 13 -5.60 1.57 -6.01
CA VAL A 13 -5.56 0.76 -7.23
C VAL A 13 -4.78 -0.54 -6.98
N MET A 14 -3.64 -0.45 -6.30
CA MET A 14 -2.81 -1.60 -5.94
C MET A 14 -3.59 -2.61 -5.09
N LEU A 15 -4.23 -2.17 -4.00
CA LEU A 15 -5.00 -3.06 -3.13
C LEU A 15 -6.30 -3.55 -3.77
N GLY A 16 -7.02 -2.67 -4.46
CA GLY A 16 -8.29 -2.98 -5.12
C GLY A 16 -8.14 -3.94 -6.29
N SER A 17 -6.97 -3.98 -6.93
CA SER A 17 -6.70 -4.92 -8.03
C SER A 17 -6.52 -6.37 -7.56
N ILE A 18 -6.14 -6.61 -6.30
CA ILE A 18 -5.93 -7.96 -5.75
C ILE A 18 -7.22 -8.81 -5.76
N PRO A 19 -8.36 -8.37 -5.17
CA PRO A 19 -9.59 -9.16 -5.19
C PRO A 19 -10.16 -9.34 -6.60
N ILE A 20 -9.96 -8.36 -7.49
CA ILE A 20 -10.35 -8.47 -8.90
C ILE A 20 -9.49 -9.52 -9.60
N ALA A 21 -8.20 -9.61 -9.29
CA ALA A 21 -7.32 -10.65 -9.81
C ALA A 21 -7.76 -12.04 -9.31
N GLU A 22 -8.05 -12.21 -8.03
CA GLU A 22 -8.56 -13.48 -7.49
C GLU A 22 -9.88 -13.90 -8.14
N PHE A 23 -10.81 -12.96 -8.35
CA PHE A 23 -12.07 -13.23 -9.05
C PHE A 23 -11.84 -13.63 -10.52
N SER A 24 -10.93 -12.93 -11.20
CA SER A 24 -10.58 -13.21 -12.60
C SER A 24 -9.88 -14.55 -12.76
N GLU A 25 -9.10 -14.97 -11.75
CA GLU A 25 -8.44 -16.28 -11.70
C GLU A 25 -9.46 -17.40 -11.62
N LYS A 26 -10.48 -17.27 -10.78
CA LYS A 26 -11.57 -18.24 -10.68
C LYS A 26 -12.36 -18.40 -11.98
N LYS A 27 -12.48 -17.33 -12.78
CA LYS A 27 -13.14 -17.37 -14.10
C LYS A 27 -12.22 -17.80 -15.26
N GLY A 28 -10.92 -17.98 -15.02
CA GLY A 28 -9.95 -18.34 -16.06
C GLY A 28 -9.65 -17.22 -17.06
N TRP A 29 -9.89 -15.96 -16.71
CA TRP A 29 -9.69 -14.81 -17.61
C TRP A 29 -8.22 -14.38 -17.68
N LYS A 30 -7.41 -15.16 -18.40
CA LYS A 30 -5.94 -15.01 -18.50
C LYS A 30 -5.46 -13.62 -18.94
N LEU A 31 -6.16 -12.99 -19.89
CA LEU A 31 -5.78 -11.66 -20.39
C LEU A 31 -5.96 -10.58 -19.31
N ILE A 32 -7.07 -10.64 -18.57
CA ILE A 32 -7.38 -9.70 -17.49
C ILE A 32 -6.40 -9.86 -16.33
N LEU A 33 -6.01 -11.09 -15.99
CA LEU A 33 -4.99 -11.36 -14.97
C LEU A 33 -3.64 -10.72 -15.31
N LYS A 34 -3.18 -10.86 -16.56
CA LYS A 34 -1.93 -10.22 -17.00
C LYS A 34 -2.02 -8.70 -16.94
N PHE A 35 -3.14 -8.14 -17.36
CA PHE A 35 -3.37 -6.69 -17.30
C PHE A 35 -3.39 -6.17 -15.85
N LEU A 36 -4.11 -6.84 -14.96
CA LEU A 36 -4.12 -6.53 -13.53
C LEU A 36 -2.74 -6.69 -12.89
N GLY A 37 -1.97 -7.71 -13.28
CA GLY A 37 -0.60 -7.89 -12.84
C GLY A 37 0.29 -6.70 -13.17
N TRP A 38 0.15 -6.11 -14.37
CA TRP A 38 0.85 -4.89 -14.76
C TRP A 38 0.41 -3.66 -13.96
N ILE A 39 -0.90 -3.51 -13.73
CA ILE A 39 -1.43 -2.42 -12.88
C ILE A 39 -0.84 -2.53 -11.46
N ILE A 40 -0.88 -3.73 -10.86
CA ILE A 40 -0.34 -3.99 -9.52
C ILE A 40 1.17 -3.70 -9.49
N LEU A 41 1.92 -4.10 -10.52
CA LEU A 41 3.36 -3.80 -10.63
C LEU A 41 3.62 -2.29 -10.65
N ILE A 42 2.95 -1.54 -11.52
CA ILE A 42 3.20 -0.11 -11.71
C ILE A 42 2.81 0.66 -10.44
N SER A 43 1.62 0.40 -9.91
CA SER A 43 1.14 1.03 -8.68
C SER A 43 1.99 0.64 -7.47
N GLY A 44 2.39 -0.63 -7.35
CA GLY A 44 3.27 -1.11 -6.29
C GLY A 44 4.66 -0.48 -6.35
N LEU A 45 5.24 -0.34 -7.55
CA LEU A 45 6.51 0.36 -7.73
C LEU A 45 6.41 1.83 -7.31
N TYR A 46 5.34 2.51 -7.72
CA TYR A 46 5.12 3.91 -7.35
C TYR A 46 4.98 4.06 -5.82
N CYS A 47 4.20 3.20 -5.16
CA CYS A 47 4.07 3.20 -3.70
C CYS A 47 5.40 2.91 -3.00
N PHE A 48 6.18 1.94 -3.50
CA PHE A 48 7.50 1.63 -2.95
C PHE A 48 8.44 2.84 -3.02
N LEU A 49 8.58 3.44 -4.21
CA LEU A 49 9.44 4.60 -4.41
C LEU A 49 8.96 5.81 -3.60
N ALA A 50 7.65 6.03 -3.51
CA ALA A 50 7.08 7.07 -2.67
C ALA A 50 7.40 6.84 -1.19
N GLY A 51 7.27 5.59 -0.71
CA GLY A 51 7.62 5.24 0.67
C GLY A 51 9.10 5.48 0.97
N VAL A 52 10.00 5.02 0.09
CA VAL A 52 11.45 5.26 0.21
C VAL A 52 11.77 6.75 0.24
N TRP A 53 11.15 7.54 -0.65
CA TRP A 53 11.35 8.98 -0.69
C TRP A 53 10.83 9.66 0.59
N MET A 54 9.65 9.25 1.08
CA MET A 54 9.07 9.79 2.30
C MET A 54 9.94 9.52 3.52
N VAL A 55 10.63 8.38 3.62
CA VAL A 55 11.52 8.07 4.76
C VAL A 55 12.58 9.15 4.98
N GLY A 56 13.08 9.80 3.92
CA GLY A 56 14.10 10.84 4.02
C GLY A 56 13.64 12.10 4.75
N ASP A 57 12.39 12.50 4.55
CA ASP A 57 11.79 13.73 5.12
C ASP A 57 10.66 13.42 6.12
N TRP A 58 10.52 12.16 6.54
CA TRP A 58 9.40 11.73 7.38
C TRP A 58 9.56 12.26 8.80
N VAL A 59 8.70 13.23 9.15
CA VAL A 59 8.54 13.69 10.52
C VAL A 59 7.47 12.85 11.20
N ASP A 60 7.80 12.21 12.32
CA ASP A 60 6.82 11.45 13.10
C ASP A 60 5.70 12.41 13.59
N PRO A 61 4.45 12.24 13.12
CA PRO A 61 3.34 13.12 13.49
C PRO A 61 2.93 12.98 14.95
N THR A 62 3.42 11.96 15.66
CA THR A 62 3.20 11.75 17.10
C THR A 62 4.33 12.30 17.98
N ALA A 63 5.40 12.84 17.41
CA ALA A 63 6.59 13.26 18.16
C ALA A 63 6.33 14.39 19.18
N ASN A 64 5.34 15.24 18.95
CA ASN A 64 5.01 16.38 19.81
C ASN A 64 3.79 16.13 20.72
N ALA A 65 3.19 14.94 20.67
CA ALA A 65 2.04 14.60 21.50
C ALA A 65 2.48 14.01 22.85
N THR A 66 1.80 14.38 23.93
CA THR A 66 2.06 13.80 25.25
C THR A 66 1.60 12.34 25.32
N SER A 67 2.22 11.55 26.20
CA SER A 67 1.85 10.14 26.41
C SER A 67 0.37 9.95 26.75
N GLU A 68 -0.22 10.89 27.49
CA GLU A 68 -1.64 10.89 27.85
C GLU A 68 -2.53 11.10 26.61
N GLN A 69 -2.20 12.07 25.75
CA GLN A 69 -2.93 12.31 24.50
C GLN A 69 -2.85 11.12 23.53
N ILE A 70 -1.67 10.49 23.42
CA ILE A 70 -1.49 9.29 22.59
C ILE A 70 -2.28 8.11 23.16
N SER A 71 -2.27 7.94 24.50
CA SER A 71 -3.00 6.87 25.17
C SER A 71 -4.52 7.02 25.02
N GLU A 72 -5.03 8.25 25.18
CA GLU A 72 -6.46 8.56 25.02
C GLU A 72 -6.91 8.32 23.57
N ALA A 73 -6.14 8.81 22.60
CA ALA A 73 -6.41 8.59 21.18
C ALA A 73 -6.28 7.10 20.79
N ALA A 74 -5.36 6.34 21.41
CA ALA A 74 -5.19 4.92 21.15
C ALA A 74 -6.36 4.08 21.69
N ALA A 75 -6.89 4.44 22.86
CA ALA A 75 -8.00 3.77 23.52
C ALA A 75 -9.35 3.99 22.79
N TYR A 76 -9.49 5.09 22.06
CA TYR A 76 -10.74 5.44 21.39
C TYR A 76 -10.95 4.67 20.08
N ARG A 77 -12.00 3.82 20.00
CA ARG A 77 -12.52 3.18 18.77
C ARG A 77 -11.44 2.64 17.78
N LYS A 78 -10.53 1.80 18.26
CA LYS A 78 -9.40 1.23 17.46
C LYS A 78 -8.36 2.27 16.98
N GLY A 79 -8.36 3.46 17.58
CA GLY A 79 -7.44 4.54 17.26
C GLY A 79 -5.98 4.16 17.38
N GLY A 80 -5.64 3.18 18.24
CA GLY A 80 -4.28 2.67 18.35
C GLY A 80 -3.73 2.08 17.04
N ILE A 81 -4.54 1.34 16.27
CA ILE A 81 -4.11 0.79 14.98
C ILE A 81 -3.93 1.91 13.94
N VAL A 82 -4.82 2.90 13.96
CA VAL A 82 -4.76 4.06 13.06
C VAL A 82 -3.52 4.91 13.36
N LEU A 83 -3.23 5.15 14.65
CA LEU A 83 -2.03 5.84 15.10
C LEU A 83 -0.76 5.14 14.64
N LEU A 84 -0.69 3.82 14.78
CA LEU A 84 0.43 3.03 14.27
C LEU A 84 0.56 3.14 12.76
N ALA A 85 -0.56 3.04 12.03
CA ALA A 85 -0.57 3.14 10.58
C ALA A 85 -0.08 4.50 10.08
N ILE A 86 -0.48 5.59 10.77
CA ILE A 86 -0.02 6.93 10.46
C ILE A 86 1.47 7.06 10.80
N LYS A 87 1.89 6.68 12.01
CA LYS A 87 3.28 6.80 12.48
C LYS A 87 4.29 6.09 11.56
N PHE A 88 3.91 4.92 11.05
CA PHE A 88 4.77 4.08 10.20
C PHE A 88 4.36 4.08 8.73
N TRP A 89 3.64 5.11 8.28
CA TRP A 89 3.09 5.18 6.92
C TRP A 89 4.12 4.95 5.80
N PRO A 90 5.33 5.53 5.81
CA PRO A 90 6.32 5.29 4.76
C PRO A 90 6.73 3.82 4.68
N TYR A 91 6.90 3.16 5.83
CA TYR A 91 7.28 1.75 5.89
C TYR A 91 6.15 0.84 5.40
N ILE A 92 4.90 1.20 5.65
CA ILE A 92 3.74 0.49 5.10
C ILE A 92 3.75 0.53 3.57
N LEU A 93 4.02 1.71 2.99
CA LEU A 93 4.13 1.85 1.54
C LEU A 93 5.28 1.03 0.95
N ILE A 94 6.43 0.97 1.63
CA ILE A 94 7.59 0.16 1.21
C ILE A 94 7.24 -1.33 1.24
N ILE A 95 6.69 -1.83 2.34
CA ILE A 95 6.38 -3.25 2.52
C ILE A 95 5.30 -3.69 1.54
N LEU A 96 4.18 -2.97 1.51
CA LEU A 96 3.06 -3.33 0.63
C LEU A 96 3.41 -3.14 -0.85
N GLY A 97 4.13 -2.06 -1.20
CA GLY A 97 4.63 -1.87 -2.56
C GLY A 97 5.53 -3.02 -3.00
N SER A 98 6.46 -3.47 -2.15
CA SER A 98 7.35 -4.60 -2.43
C SER A 98 6.59 -5.92 -2.60
N LEU A 99 5.61 -6.20 -1.72
CA LEU A 99 4.77 -7.39 -1.83
C LEU A 99 3.94 -7.37 -3.12
N SER A 100 3.36 -6.22 -3.46
CA SER A 100 2.63 -6.04 -4.71
C SER A 100 3.51 -6.23 -5.93
N LEU A 101 4.79 -5.83 -5.89
CA LEU A 101 5.72 -6.12 -6.97
C LEU A 101 5.89 -7.63 -7.20
N PHE A 102 6.04 -8.39 -6.11
CA PHE A 102 6.10 -9.84 -6.19
C PHE A 102 4.80 -10.43 -6.76
N ILE A 103 3.64 -10.04 -6.24
CA ILE A 103 2.33 -10.52 -6.69
C ILE A 103 2.12 -10.21 -8.17
N GLY A 104 2.30 -8.96 -8.59
CA GLY A 104 2.13 -8.54 -9.98
C GLY A 104 3.03 -9.33 -10.94
N LYS A 105 4.29 -9.55 -10.57
CA LYS A 105 5.22 -10.40 -11.35
C LYS A 105 4.70 -11.83 -11.48
N THR A 106 4.21 -12.44 -10.40
CA THR A 106 3.68 -13.81 -10.45
C THR A 106 2.45 -13.93 -11.35
N LEU A 107 1.54 -12.95 -11.31
CA LEU A 107 0.36 -12.90 -12.18
C LEU A 107 0.71 -12.80 -13.66
N ILE A 108 1.77 -12.05 -14.00
CA ILE A 108 2.22 -11.91 -15.39
C ILE A 108 2.93 -13.17 -15.91
N THR A 109 3.74 -13.81 -15.05
CA THR A 109 4.63 -14.92 -15.42
C THR A 109 4.01 -16.31 -15.27
N ARG A 110 2.88 -16.44 -14.55
CA ARG A 110 2.13 -17.71 -14.50
C ARG A 110 1.75 -18.15 -15.91
N LYS A 111 2.33 -19.28 -16.33
CA LYS A 111 1.84 -20.05 -17.48
C LYS A 111 0.60 -20.82 -17.01
N HIS A 112 -0.58 -20.24 -17.25
CA HIS A 112 -1.86 -20.94 -17.09
C HIS A 112 -2.24 -21.70 -18.36
#